data_AF-A0A944VRM9-F1
#
_entry.id   AF-A0A944VRM9-F1
#
_cell.length_a   1.000
_cell.length_b   1.000
_cell.length_c   1.000
_cell.angle_alpha   90.00
_cell.angle_beta   90.00
_cell.angle_gamma   90.00
#
_symmetry.space_group_name_H-M   'P 1'
#
loop_
_entity.id
_entity.type
_entity.pdbx_description
1 polymer ?
#
loop_
_entity_poly.entity_id
_entity_poly.type
_entity_poly.pdbx_seq_one_letter_code
_entity_poly.pdbx_strand_id
1 'polypeptide(L)' 'SENDIERRNTIAQLLGDWGLITILNKEQAENKAPLSQIKVLAFKDKSDWDLQAKYNIGKKVDDEGSEV' A
#
# COMPACT_ATOMS: atom_id res chain seq x y z
N SER A 1 -1.49 -13.43 -0.20
CA SER A 1 -0.24 -14.15 -0.49
C SER A 1 0.86 -13.65 0.45
N GLU A 2 1.97 -14.36 0.61
CA GLU A 2 3.10 -13.92 1.46
C GLU A 2 3.61 -12.54 1.06
N ASN A 3 3.72 -12.27 -0.24
CA ASN A 3 4.07 -10.96 -0.79
C ASN A 3 3.11 -9.83 -0.34
N ASP A 4 1.80 -10.11 -0.22
CA ASP A 4 0.86 -9.10 0.29
C ASP A 4 1.16 -8.69 1.74
N ILE A 5 1.62 -9.65 2.56
CA ILE A 5 2.03 -9.40 3.95
C ILE A 5 3.31 -8.57 3.97
N GLU A 6 4.30 -8.94 3.16
CA GLU A 6 5.57 -8.23 3.03
C GLU A 6 5.38 -6.78 2.57
N ARG A 7 4.49 -6.54 1.59
CA ARG A 7 4.14 -5.19 1.12
C ARG A 7 3.45 -4.37 2.20
N ARG A 8 2.48 -4.96 2.91
CA ARG A 8 1.81 -4.31 4.06
C ARG A 8 2.84 -3.89 5.12
N ASN A 9 3.78 -4.78 5.43
CA ASN A 9 4.81 -4.53 6.43
C ASN A 9 5.75 -3.37 6.01
N THR A 10 6.20 -3.34 4.75
CA THR A 10 7.02 -2.22 4.24
C THR A 10 6.25 -0.90 4.28
N ILE A 11 4.96 -0.88 3.91
CA ILE A 11 4.13 0.33 4.00
C ILE A 11 3.99 0.80 5.45
N ALA A 12 3.70 -0.11 6.39
CA ALA A 12 3.60 0.22 7.81
C ALA A 12 4.91 0.79 8.35
N GLN A 13 6.05 0.22 7.97
CA GLN A 13 7.37 0.73 8.35
C GLN A 13 7.58 2.16 7.82
N LEU A 14 7.31 2.42 6.54
CA LEU A 14 7.45 3.76 5.95
C LEU A 14 6.59 4.81 6.68
N LEU A 15 5.35 4.46 7.01
CA LEU A 15 4.47 5.34 7.79
C LEU A 15 5.01 5.58 9.20
N GLY A 16 5.64 4.57 9.81
CA GLY A 16 6.29 4.70 11.12
C GLY A 16 7.55 5.58 11.07
N ASP A 17 8.36 5.43 10.03
CA ASP A 17 9.58 6.23 9.81
C ASP A 17 9.23 7.71 9.57
N TRP A 18 8.08 8.00 8.95
CA TRP A 18 7.54 9.34 8.81
C TRP A 18 6.83 9.87 10.08
N GLY A 19 6.76 9.07 11.14
CA GLY A 19 6.12 9.45 12.40
C GLY A 19 4.59 9.54 12.33
N LEU A 20 3.96 8.95 11.31
CA LEU A 20 2.51 8.98 11.13
C LEU A 20 1.80 7.90 11.96
N ILE A 21 2.48 6.79 12.23
CA ILE A 21 1.96 5.68 13.03
C ILE A 21 3.02 5.14 13.98
N THR A 22 2.62 4.32 14.95
CA THR A 22 3.53 3.54 15.79
C THR A 22 3.20 2.06 15.67
N ILE A 23 4.18 1.24 15.29
CA ILE A 23 4.04 -0.21 15.23
C ILE A 23 4.24 -0.79 16.63
N LEU A 24 3.18 -1.37 17.20
CA LEU A 24 3.22 -1.96 18.54
C LEU A 24 4.03 -3.26 18.59
N ASN A 25 3.86 -4.13 17.61
CA ASN A 25 4.59 -5.39 17.49
C ASN A 25 5.48 -5.37 16.24
N LYS A 26 6.77 -5.09 16.43
CA LYS A 26 7.74 -4.96 15.33
C LYS A 26 8.12 -6.31 14.72
N GLU A 27 8.02 -7.40 15.48
CA GLU A 27 8.36 -8.76 15.02
C GLU A 27 7.44 -9.19 13.86
N GLN A 28 6.17 -8.77 13.91
CA GLN A 28 5.20 -9.03 12.83
C GLN A 28 5.49 -8.28 11.52
N ALA A 29 6.37 -7.27 11.57
CA ALA A 29 6.74 -6.41 10.44
C ALA A 29 8.18 -6.65 9.95
N GLU A 30 8.83 -7.75 10.36
CA GLU A 30 10.22 -8.06 9.96
C GLU A 30 10.36 -8.37 8.48
N ASN A 31 9.50 -9.26 7.95
CA ASN A 31 9.51 -9.61 6.53
C ASN A 31 8.97 -8.46 5.69
N LYS A 32 9.76 -8.01 4.73
CA LYS A 32 9.54 -6.77 3.96
C LYS A 32 9.74 -7.02 2.48
N ALA A 33 8.84 -6.44 1.69
CA ALA A 33 8.93 -6.45 0.24
C ALA A 33 9.97 -5.41 -0.23
N PRO A 34 10.66 -5.65 -1.36
CA PRO A 34 11.58 -4.68 -1.92
C PRO A 34 10.87 -3.38 -2.32
N LEU A 35 11.53 -2.24 -2.08
CA LEU A 35 10.96 -0.92 -2.37
C LEU A 35 10.65 -0.69 -3.86
N SER A 36 11.27 -1.44 -4.77
CA SER A 36 10.95 -1.39 -6.21
C SER A 36 9.49 -1.75 -6.52
N GLN A 37 8.81 -2.48 -5.63
CA GLN A 37 7.40 -2.84 -5.76
C GLN A 37 6.44 -1.79 -5.18
N ILE A 38 6.95 -0.71 -4.57
CA ILE A 38 6.16 0.33 -3.91
C ILE A 38 6.51 1.69 -4.52
N LYS A 39 5.51 2.35 -5.11
CA LYS A 39 5.65 3.71 -5.62
C LYS A 39 5.00 4.70 -4.67
N VAL A 40 5.77 5.67 -4.21
CA VAL A 40 5.28 6.82 -3.45
C VAL A 40 5.12 7.98 -4.42
N LEU A 41 3.94 8.59 -4.44
CA LEU A 41 3.62 9.75 -5.27
C LEU A 41 3.60 10.99 -4.39
N ALA A 42 4.20 12.08 -4.87
CA ALA A 42 4.05 13.36 -4.19
C ALA A 42 2.60 13.84 -4.32
N PHE A 43 2.06 14.45 -3.27
CA PHE A 43 0.67 14.90 -3.26
C PHE A 43 0.32 15.85 -4.42
N LYS A 44 1.28 16.69 -4.83
CA LYS A 44 1.14 17.62 -5.97
C LYS A 44 0.88 16.92 -7.31
N ASP A 45 1.39 15.69 -7.49
CA ASP A 45 1.26 14.94 -8.73
C ASP A 45 -0.03 14.08 -8.73
N LYS A 46 -0.82 14.09 -7.64
CA LYS A 46 -2.01 13.25 -7.48
C LYS A 46 -3.03 13.43 -8.61
N SER A 47 -3.15 14.65 -9.17
CA SER A 47 -4.06 14.94 -10.28
C SER A 47 -3.68 14.26 -11.59
N ASP A 48 -2.41 13.91 -11.75
CA ASP A 48 -1.88 13.33 -12.99
C ASP A 48 -1.98 11.80 -12.99
N TRP A 49 -2.54 11.22 -11.92
CA TRP A 49 -2.64 9.80 -11.70
C TRP A 49 -4.10 9.38 -11.52
N ASP A 50 -4.49 8.32 -12.23
CA ASP A 50 -5.74 7.63 -11.96
C ASP A 50 -5.53 6.64 -10.79
N LEU A 51 -6.17 6.90 -9.65
CA LEU A 51 -5.98 6.13 -8.42
C LEU A 51 -7.07 5.07 -8.26
N GLN A 52 -6.73 3.82 -8.57
CA GLN A 52 -7.64 2.68 -8.47
C GLN A 52 -7.43 1.88 -7.18
N ALA A 53 -8.48 1.77 -6.36
CA ALA A 53 -8.46 0.99 -5.12
C ALA A 53 -8.72 -0.49 -5.41
N LYS A 54 -7.77 -1.36 -5.05
CA LYS A 54 -7.90 -2.83 -5.23
C LYS A 54 -9.01 -3.48 -4.38
N TYR A 55 -9.41 -2.83 -3.29
CA TYR A 55 -10.43 -3.33 -2.39
C TYR A 55 -11.23 -2.17 -1.82
N ASN A 56 -12.56 -2.31 -1.82
CA ASN A 56 -13.50 -1.38 -1.21
C ASN A 56 -14.34 -2.11 -0.16
N ILE A 57 -14.50 -1.50 1.01
CA ILE A 57 -15.37 -2.04 2.06
C ILE A 57 -16.80 -1.59 1.78
N GLY A 58 -17.73 -2.55 1.63
CA GLY A 58 -19.18 -2.28 1.58
C GLY A 58 -19.76 -1.91 0.21
N LYS A 59 -18.93 -1.65 -0.81
CA LYS A 59 -19.37 -1.53 -2.22
C LYS A 59 -18.63 -2.56 -3.06
N LYS A 60 -19.38 -3.33 -3.86
CA LYS A 60 -18.78 -4.10 -4.96
C LYS A 60 -18.30 -3.08 -5.99
N VAL A 61 -17.03 -3.21 -6.39
CA VAL A 61 -16.52 -2.50 -7.56
C VAL A 61 -17.09 -3.28 -8.75
N ASP A 62 -17.97 -2.66 -9.52
CA ASP A 62 -18.34 -3.20 -10.82
C ASP A 62 -17.08 -3.10 -11.69
N ASP A 63 -16.53 -4.27 -12.00
CA ASP A 63 -15.26 -4.47 -12.70
C ASP A 63 -15.42 -4.09 -14.18
N GLU A 64 -15.46 -2.80 -14.50
CA GLU A 64 -15.42 -2.28 -15.88
C GLU A 64 -14.01 -1.82 -16.31
N GLY A 65 -12.95 -2.33 -15.66
CA GLY A 65 -11.58 -1.87 -15.91
C GLY A 65 -10.51 -2.95 -15.96
N SER A 66 -10.90 -4.23 -15.99
CA SER A 66 -9.97 -5.36 -16.13
C SER A 66 -10.00 -5.94 -17.55
N GLU A 67 -9.61 -5.13 -18.55
CA GLU A 67 -9.08 -5.69 -19.80
C GLU A 67 -7.66 -5.17 -20.03
N VAL A 68 -6.84 -6.12 -20.49
CA VAL A 68 -5.37 -6.15 -20.62
C VAL A 68 -4.72 -4.99 -21.35
#